data_AF-A0A2K5DU96-F1
#
_entry.id   AF-A0A2K5DU96-F1
#
_cell.length_a   1.000
_cell.length_b   1.000
_cell.length_c   1.000
_cell.angle_alpha   90.00
_cell.angle_beta   90.00
_cell.angle_gamma   90.00
#
_symmetry.space_group_name_H-M   'P 1'
#
loop_
_entity.id
_entity.type
_entity.pdbx_description
1 polymer ?
#
loop_
_entity_poly.entity_id
_entity_poly.type
_entity_poly.pdbx_seq_one_letter_code
_entity_poly.pdbx_strand_id
1 'polypeptide(L)'
;NCSFYFKIGACRHGDRCSRLHNKPTFSQTILIQNIFRNPRNSAQMADGSHHAVSDVEMQEHCDECFEQVFTDVEEKYGEAEEMNVCDNLRDHLVGNMSVKFRREEDAEKAVIDWNNRWLNGPPIQAEDFREACCCQHEAGEHTRGGLCNFMHLKPVSRELRWELYGRGRKKHRARSQFLFHMSPTGRGGGQLFWGVF
;
A
#
# COMPACT_ATOMS: atom_id res chain seq x y z
N ASN A 1 -7.45 -4.08 24.86
CA ASN A 1 -6.95 -3.23 23.75
C ASN A 1 -5.69 -3.80 23.13
N CYS A 2 -5.64 -3.92 21.81
CA CYS A 2 -4.48 -4.37 21.05
C CYS A 2 -3.58 -3.17 20.72
N SER A 3 -2.40 -3.13 21.34
CA SER A 3 -1.44 -2.03 21.13
C SER A 3 -0.87 -1.98 19.71
N PHE A 4 -0.71 -3.12 19.05
CA PHE A 4 -0.20 -3.18 17.68
C PHE A 4 -1.21 -2.61 16.70
N TYR A 5 -2.46 -3.06 16.76
CA TYR A 5 -3.51 -2.52 15.90
C TYR A 5 -3.68 -1.02 16.07
N PHE A 6 -3.74 -0.53 17.32
CA PHE A 6 -3.92 0.89 17.59
C PHE A 6 -2.78 1.78 17.05
N LYS A 7 -1.53 1.28 17.06
CA LYS A 7 -0.38 2.04 16.59
C LYS A 7 -0.14 1.89 15.08
N ILE A 8 -0.24 0.67 14.58
CA ILE A 8 0.23 0.27 13.25
C ILE A 8 -0.93 0.18 12.24
N GLY A 9 -2.18 0.11 12.69
CA GLY A 9 -3.33 -0.22 11.85
C GLY A 9 -3.40 -1.71 11.48
N ALA A 10 -2.42 -2.53 11.90
CA ALA A 10 -2.33 -3.95 11.58
C ALA A 10 -1.99 -4.81 12.80
N CYS A 11 -2.50 -6.04 12.80
CA CYS A 11 -2.21 -7.04 13.82
C CYS A 11 -1.97 -8.40 13.17
N ARG A 12 -0.88 -9.08 13.56
CA ARG A 12 -0.57 -10.45 13.10
C ARG A 12 -1.67 -11.48 13.37
N HIS A 13 -2.59 -11.20 14.30
CA HIS A 13 -3.70 -12.11 14.62
C HIS A 13 -4.98 -11.77 13.84
N GLY A 14 -5.02 -10.64 13.11
CA GLY A 14 -6.21 -10.18 12.38
C GLY A 14 -7.47 -10.21 13.26
N ASP A 15 -8.56 -10.70 12.69
CA ASP A 15 -9.85 -10.85 13.39
C ASP A 15 -9.84 -11.90 14.50
N ARG A 16 -8.84 -12.79 14.53
CA ARG A 16 -8.65 -13.79 15.59
C ARG A 16 -7.93 -13.23 16.81
N CYS A 17 -7.64 -11.92 16.85
CA CYS A 17 -6.99 -11.30 17.98
C CYS A 17 -7.88 -11.36 19.23
N SER A 18 -7.36 -11.88 20.34
CA SER A 18 -8.06 -11.89 21.62
C SER A 18 -8.16 -10.51 22.29
N ARG A 19 -7.49 -9.50 21.72
CA ARG A 19 -7.49 -8.13 22.24
C ARG A 19 -8.29 -7.23 21.30
N LEU A 20 -9.11 -6.36 21.90
CA LEU A 20 -9.93 -5.40 21.16
C LEU A 20 -9.13 -4.51 20.20
N HIS A 21 -9.54 -4.47 18.93
CA HIS A 21 -9.04 -3.60 17.87
C HIS A 21 -9.88 -2.32 17.82
N ASN A 22 -9.41 -1.25 18.45
CA ASN A 22 -10.11 0.04 18.42
C ASN A 22 -9.60 0.85 17.23
N LYS A 23 -10.51 1.17 16.30
CA LYS A 23 -10.25 2.13 15.22
C LYS A 23 -10.30 3.56 15.78
N PRO A 24 -9.37 4.45 15.42
CA PRO A 24 -9.52 5.85 15.76
C PRO A 24 -10.77 6.41 15.08
N THR A 25 -11.45 7.36 15.72
CA THR A 25 -12.64 8.02 15.15
C THR A 25 -12.30 9.02 14.05
N PHE A 26 -11.06 9.50 14.04
CA PHE A 26 -10.50 10.41 13.04
C PHE A 26 -8.99 10.16 12.97
N SER A 27 -8.45 10.19 11.76
CA SER A 27 -7.02 10.15 11.52
C SER A 27 -6.67 10.91 10.24
N GLN A 28 -5.45 11.39 10.16
CA GLN A 28 -4.86 11.89 8.93
C GLN A 28 -4.22 10.75 8.10
N THR A 29 -4.04 9.58 8.70
CA THR A 29 -3.24 8.50 8.12
C THR A 29 -4.06 7.24 7.93
N ILE A 30 -4.02 6.73 6.70
CA ILE A 30 -4.68 5.49 6.29
C ILE A 30 -3.63 4.45 5.92
N LEU A 31 -3.97 3.17 6.13
CA LEU A 31 -3.19 2.03 5.69
C LEU A 31 -4.00 1.27 4.64
N ILE A 32 -3.53 1.26 3.40
CA ILE A 32 -4.09 0.47 2.30
C ILE A 32 -3.37 -0.88 2.28
N GLN A 33 -4.08 -1.96 2.56
CA GLN A 33 -3.48 -3.27 2.75
C GLN A 33 -3.17 -3.97 1.42
N ASN A 34 -2.00 -4.62 1.35
CA ASN A 34 -1.58 -5.50 0.25
C ASN A 34 -1.72 -4.86 -1.16
N ILE A 35 -1.48 -3.55 -1.26
CA ILE A 35 -1.59 -2.80 -2.51
C ILE A 35 -0.37 -3.04 -3.41
N PHE A 36 0.81 -3.12 -2.80
CA PHE A 36 2.05 -3.42 -3.50
C PHE A 36 2.30 -4.92 -3.49
N ARG A 37 2.19 -5.55 -4.66
CA ARG A 37 2.52 -6.97 -4.83
C ARG A 37 3.96 -7.11 -5.27
N ASN A 38 4.81 -7.58 -4.36
CA ASN A 38 6.21 -7.86 -4.67
C ASN A 38 6.29 -8.96 -5.76
N PRO A 39 6.81 -8.66 -6.96
CA PRO A 39 6.94 -9.63 -8.05
C PRO A 39 7.70 -10.92 -7.66
N ARG A 40 8.63 -10.84 -6.69
CA ARG A 40 9.36 -11.99 -6.16
C ARG A 40 8.46 -12.97 -5.40
N ASN A 41 7.39 -12.48 -4.79
CA ASN A 41 6.43 -13.32 -4.06
C ASN A 41 5.48 -14.05 -5.02
N SER A 42 5.27 -13.52 -6.22
CA SER A 42 4.43 -14.09 -7.27
C SER A 42 5.19 -14.94 -8.30
N ALA A 43 6.51 -14.94 -8.30
CA ALA A 43 7.37 -15.64 -9.27
C ALA A 43 7.44 -17.17 -9.10
N GLN A 44 6.32 -17.80 -8.73
CA GLN A 44 6.14 -19.25 -8.82
C GLN A 44 5.52 -19.56 -10.19
N MET A 45 6.37 -19.84 -11.17
CA MET A 45 5.92 -20.38 -12.47
C MET A 45 5.49 -21.84 -12.29
N ALA A 46 4.49 -22.28 -13.06
CA ALA A 46 3.96 -23.65 -13.00
C ALA A 46 4.99 -24.73 -13.37
N ASP A 47 6.12 -24.36 -13.98
CA ASP A 47 7.23 -25.25 -14.33
C ASP A 47 8.32 -25.36 -13.24
N GLY A 48 8.15 -24.66 -12.10
CA GLY A 48 9.12 -24.63 -11.01
C GLY A 48 10.38 -23.79 -11.29
N SER A 49 10.43 -23.05 -12.40
CA SER A 49 11.51 -22.10 -12.67
C SER A 49 11.31 -20.81 -11.89
N HIS A 50 12.39 -20.34 -11.27
CA HIS A 50 12.42 -19.03 -10.62
C HIS A 50 12.85 -17.99 -11.65
N HIS A 51 11.94 -17.12 -12.08
CA HIS A 51 12.34 -15.89 -12.75
C HIS A 51 12.96 -14.98 -11.69
N ALA A 52 14.30 -14.88 -11.68
CA ALA A 52 15.00 -14.03 -10.75
C ALA A 52 14.77 -12.57 -11.16
N VAL A 53 13.78 -11.91 -10.54
CA VAL A 53 13.52 -10.48 -10.73
C VAL A 53 14.70 -9.70 -10.17
N SER A 54 15.37 -8.93 -11.04
CA SER A 54 16.52 -8.10 -10.66
C SER A 54 16.11 -7.01 -9.67
N ASP A 55 17.07 -6.47 -8.92
CA ASP A 55 16.80 -5.36 -8.00
C ASP A 55 16.33 -4.10 -8.74
N VAL A 56 16.78 -3.90 -9.99
CA VAL A 56 16.37 -2.78 -10.86
C VAL A 56 14.90 -2.89 -11.22
N GLU A 57 14.48 -4.02 -11.78
CA GLU A 57 13.07 -4.28 -12.12
C GLU A 57 12.20 -4.18 -10.87
N MET A 58 12.69 -4.67 -9.72
CA MET A 58 11.98 -4.59 -8.45
C MET A 58 11.80 -3.16 -7.94
N GLN A 59 12.73 -2.26 -8.24
CA GLN A 59 12.60 -0.83 -7.94
C GLN A 59 11.60 -0.17 -8.89
N GLU A 60 11.67 -0.46 -10.19
CA GLU A 60 10.73 0.07 -11.19
C GLU A 60 9.27 -0.27 -10.84
N HIS A 61 8.96 -1.54 -10.50
CA HIS A 61 7.61 -1.93 -10.08
C HIS A 61 7.13 -1.20 -8.81
N CYS A 62 8.07 -0.89 -7.89
CA CYS A 62 7.73 -0.14 -6.68
C CYS A 62 7.44 1.32 -7.00
N ASP A 63 8.26 1.94 -7.82
CA ASP A 63 8.13 3.33 -8.24
C ASP A 63 6.85 3.53 -9.06
N GLU A 64 6.53 2.63 -9.98
CA GLU A 64 5.28 2.65 -10.75
C GLU A 64 4.04 2.53 -9.85
N CYS A 65 4.04 1.57 -8.91
CA CYS A 65 2.95 1.42 -7.95
C CYS A 65 2.82 2.67 -7.06
N PHE A 66 3.94 3.24 -6.62
CA PHE A 66 3.97 4.46 -5.81
C PHE A 66 3.41 5.65 -6.58
N GLU A 67 3.89 5.93 -7.79
CA GLU A 67 3.41 7.04 -8.63
C GLU A 67 1.91 6.93 -8.88
N GLN A 68 1.43 5.72 -9.19
CA GLN A 68 0.03 5.49 -9.48
C GLN A 68 -0.86 5.74 -8.27
N VAL A 69 -0.54 5.17 -7.11
CA VAL A 69 -1.35 5.38 -5.89
C VAL A 69 -1.26 6.84 -5.45
N PHE A 70 -0.09 7.47 -5.53
CA PHE A 70 0.09 8.87 -5.18
C PHE A 70 -0.79 9.78 -6.02
N THR A 71 -0.77 9.59 -7.35
CA THR A 71 -1.57 10.37 -8.29
C THR A 71 -3.07 10.17 -8.04
N ASP A 72 -3.52 8.92 -7.90
CA ASP A 72 -4.92 8.61 -7.65
C ASP A 72 -5.43 9.21 -6.33
N VAL A 73 -4.58 9.20 -5.30
CA VAL A 73 -4.87 9.79 -4.00
C VAL A 73 -5.01 11.31 -4.08
N GLU A 74 -4.05 11.99 -4.70
CA GLU A 74 -4.06 13.46 -4.82
C GLU A 74 -5.19 13.96 -5.72
N GLU A 75 -5.50 13.23 -6.80
CA GLU A 75 -6.56 13.63 -7.74
C GLU A 75 -7.97 13.44 -7.14
N LYS A 76 -8.20 12.38 -6.36
CA LYS A 76 -9.53 12.02 -5.89
C LYS A 76 -9.89 12.50 -4.50
N TYR A 77 -8.92 12.61 -3.60
CA TYR A 77 -9.20 12.89 -2.18
C TYR A 77 -8.59 14.21 -1.73
N GLY A 78 -7.27 14.34 -1.83
CA GLY A 78 -6.58 15.52 -1.32
C GLY A 78 -5.08 15.33 -1.23
N GLU A 79 -4.39 16.39 -0.80
CA GLU A 79 -2.93 16.46 -0.72
C GLU A 79 -2.36 15.41 0.25
N ALA A 80 -1.46 14.57 -0.27
CA ALA A 80 -0.69 13.61 0.50
C ALA A 80 0.59 14.27 1.02
N GLU A 81 0.71 14.42 2.33
CA GLU A 81 1.93 14.94 2.98
C GLU A 81 3.05 13.89 2.99
N GLU A 82 2.68 12.63 3.15
CA GLU A 82 3.61 11.51 3.22
C GLU A 82 2.96 10.24 2.70
N MET A 83 3.72 9.44 1.97
CA MET A 83 3.29 8.12 1.51
C MET A 83 4.46 7.14 1.58
N ASN A 84 4.22 5.93 2.09
CA ASN A 84 5.25 4.92 2.29
C ASN A 84 4.74 3.52 1.91
N VAL A 85 5.64 2.67 1.40
CA VAL A 85 5.37 1.25 1.07
C VAL A 85 6.04 0.34 2.07
N CYS A 86 5.34 -0.68 2.55
CA CYS A 86 5.87 -1.69 3.46
C CYS A 86 6.54 -2.86 2.69
N ASP A 87 7.82 -3.09 2.94
CA ASP A 87 8.63 -4.22 2.46
C ASP A 87 8.69 -5.37 3.48
N ASN A 88 7.73 -5.44 4.40
CA ASN A 88 7.66 -6.51 5.37
C ASN A 88 7.43 -7.86 4.67
N LEU A 89 7.99 -8.95 5.22
CA LEU A 89 7.73 -10.32 4.73
C LEU A 89 6.48 -10.95 5.32
N ARG A 90 5.97 -10.42 6.44
CA ARG A 90 4.78 -10.97 7.09
C ARG A 90 3.50 -10.45 6.48
N ASP A 91 2.59 -11.38 6.28
CA ASP A 91 1.21 -11.32 5.84
C ASP A 91 0.38 -10.14 6.39
N HIS A 92 0.60 -9.69 7.64
CA HIS A 92 -0.15 -8.55 8.19
C HIS A 92 0.43 -7.16 7.82
N LEU A 93 1.62 -7.10 7.21
CA LEU A 93 2.29 -5.84 6.83
C LEU A 93 2.81 -5.84 5.38
N VAL A 94 2.98 -7.00 4.77
CA VAL A 94 3.54 -7.13 3.42
C VAL A 94 2.70 -6.36 2.40
N GLY A 95 3.37 -5.50 1.64
CA GLY A 95 2.72 -4.77 0.55
C GLY A 95 1.73 -3.68 1.00
N ASN A 96 1.63 -3.40 2.30
CA ASN A 96 0.77 -2.31 2.78
C ASN A 96 1.38 -0.96 2.37
N MET A 97 0.53 0.01 2.05
CA MET A 97 0.95 1.39 1.80
C MET A 97 0.26 2.31 2.79
N SER A 98 1.04 3.15 3.47
CA SER A 98 0.50 4.19 4.35
C SER A 98 0.43 5.52 3.60
N VAL A 99 -0.68 6.23 3.72
CA VAL A 99 -0.86 7.59 3.17
C VAL A 99 -1.25 8.52 4.31
N LYS A 100 -0.50 9.60 4.51
CA LYS A 100 -0.83 10.69 5.41
C LYS A 100 -1.32 11.88 4.61
N PHE A 101 -2.57 12.26 4.84
CA PHE A 101 -3.21 13.41 4.25
C PHE A 101 -2.99 14.67 5.07
N ARG A 102 -3.05 15.83 4.40
CA ARG A 102 -3.07 17.12 5.10
C ARG A 102 -4.34 17.34 5.93
N ARG A 103 -5.45 16.70 5.56
CA ARG A 103 -6.76 16.84 6.22
C ARG A 103 -7.34 15.47 6.56
N GLU A 104 -7.92 15.38 7.75
CA GLU A 104 -8.61 14.16 8.23
C GLU A 104 -9.83 13.81 7.36
N GLU A 105 -10.55 14.81 6.86
CA GLU A 105 -11.70 14.63 5.96
C GLU A 105 -11.32 13.92 4.64
N ASP A 106 -10.09 14.13 4.15
CA ASP A 106 -9.62 13.52 2.91
C ASP A 106 -9.20 12.06 3.15
N ALA A 107 -8.63 11.78 4.33
CA ALA A 107 -8.37 10.41 4.80
C ALA A 107 -9.68 9.61 4.92
N GLU A 108 -10.73 10.18 5.53
CA GLU A 108 -12.03 9.52 5.67
C GLU A 108 -12.65 9.17 4.31
N LYS A 109 -12.65 10.11 3.35
CA LYS A 109 -13.12 9.85 1.97
C LYS A 109 -12.32 8.74 1.31
N ALA A 110 -11.01 8.75 1.49
CA ALA A 110 -10.13 7.72 0.94
C ALA A 110 -10.44 6.34 1.53
N VAL A 111 -10.58 6.21 2.86
CA VAL A 111 -10.93 4.92 3.50
C VAL A 111 -12.26 4.38 2.97
N ILE A 112 -13.28 5.23 2.86
CA ILE A 112 -14.59 4.82 2.35
C ILE A 112 -14.47 4.32 0.91
N ASP A 113 -13.82 5.10 0.03
CA ASP A 113 -13.73 4.73 -1.37
C ASP A 113 -12.85 3.50 -1.59
N TRP A 114 -11.65 3.43 -0.98
CA TRP A 114 -10.72 2.30 -1.13
C TRP A 114 -11.32 0.97 -0.66
N ASN A 115 -12.12 0.96 0.41
CA ASN A 115 -12.83 -0.25 0.85
C ASN A 115 -13.92 -0.74 -0.14
N ASN A 116 -14.30 0.07 -1.13
CA ASN A 116 -15.23 -0.30 -2.19
C ASN A 116 -14.53 -0.77 -3.50
N ARG A 117 -13.20 -0.84 -3.51
CA ARG A 117 -12.38 -1.17 -4.67
C ARG A 117 -11.83 -2.59 -4.64
N TRP A 118 -11.49 -3.09 -5.81
CA TRP A 118 -10.94 -4.43 -6.02
C TRP A 118 -9.60 -4.34 -6.73
N LEU A 119 -8.62 -5.11 -6.25
CA LEU A 119 -7.32 -5.28 -6.90
C LEU A 119 -7.10 -6.76 -7.20
N ASN A 120 -7.25 -7.15 -8.47
CA ASN A 120 -6.93 -8.51 -8.95
C ASN A 120 -7.55 -9.63 -8.09
N GLY A 121 -8.83 -9.52 -7.72
CA GLY A 121 -9.56 -10.56 -7.00
C GLY A 121 -10.07 -10.17 -5.61
N PRO A 122 -9.23 -9.99 -4.57
CA PRO A 122 -9.71 -9.63 -3.25
C PRO A 122 -10.10 -8.13 -3.14
N PRO A 123 -11.03 -7.79 -2.22
CA PRO A 123 -11.32 -6.40 -1.89
C PRO A 123 -10.10 -5.75 -1.24
N ILE A 124 -9.87 -4.48 -1.54
CA ILE A 124 -8.87 -3.68 -0.85
C ILE A 124 -9.38 -3.37 0.55
N GLN A 125 -8.50 -3.47 1.55
CA GLN A 125 -8.81 -3.06 2.92
C GLN A 125 -8.05 -1.79 3.23
N ALA A 126 -8.76 -0.73 3.60
CA ALA A 126 -8.18 0.52 4.07
C ALA A 126 -8.59 0.78 5.53
N GLU A 127 -7.62 1.13 6.37
CA GLU A 127 -7.81 1.32 7.81
C GLU A 127 -7.13 2.60 8.32
N ASP A 128 -7.80 3.36 9.18
CA ASP A 128 -7.20 4.51 9.85
C ASP A 128 -6.25 4.09 10.97
N PHE A 129 -5.09 4.76 11.06
CA PHE A 129 -4.14 4.54 12.17
C PHE A 129 -3.38 5.82 12.51
N ARG A 130 -2.73 5.87 13.68
CA ARG A 130 -2.07 7.10 14.17
C ARG A 130 -0.63 7.24 13.68
N GLU A 131 0.23 6.27 13.96
CA GLU A 131 1.65 6.33 13.54
C GLU A 131 2.39 5.06 13.99
N ALA A 132 3.24 4.48 13.14
CA ALA A 132 4.39 3.68 13.59
C ALA A 132 5.29 3.15 12.45
N CYS A 133 6.31 3.95 12.11
CA CYS A 133 7.50 3.44 11.42
C CYS A 133 8.39 2.64 12.39
N CYS A 134 9.18 1.70 11.87
CA CYS A 134 10.16 0.96 12.66
C CYS A 134 11.47 1.77 12.82
N CYS A 135 11.69 2.39 13.97
CA CYS A 135 12.91 3.17 14.23
C CYS A 135 14.22 2.36 14.04
N GLN A 136 14.20 1.05 14.28
CA GLN A 136 15.38 0.17 14.13
C GLN A 136 15.67 -0.20 12.67
N HIS A 137 14.65 -0.23 11.82
CA HIS A 137 14.82 -0.45 10.39
C HIS A 137 15.38 0.80 9.71
N GLU A 138 14.91 1.99 10.11
CA GLU A 138 15.45 3.27 9.63
C GLU A 138 16.94 3.45 9.95
N ALA A 139 17.40 2.95 11.10
CA ALA A 139 18.80 3.00 11.51
C ALA A 139 19.71 1.96 10.82
N GLY A 140 19.16 1.02 10.02
CA GLY A 140 19.93 -0.05 9.39
C GLY A 140 20.40 -1.16 10.36
N GLU A 141 19.95 -1.14 11.61
CA GLU A 141 20.39 -2.04 12.69
C GLU A 141 19.39 -3.17 12.99
N HIS A 142 18.60 -3.57 12.00
CA HIS A 142 17.46 -4.45 12.25
C HIS A 142 17.87 -5.93 12.38
N THR A 143 17.94 -6.40 13.63
CA THR A 143 18.33 -7.78 13.98
C THR A 143 17.19 -8.81 13.91
N ARG A 144 15.92 -8.40 13.78
CA ARG A 144 14.76 -9.33 13.80
C ARG A 144 14.37 -9.89 12.43
N GLY A 145 15.07 -9.51 11.35
CA GLY A 145 14.78 -9.96 9.99
C GLY A 145 13.29 -9.85 9.61
N GLY A 146 12.72 -10.91 9.02
CA GLY A 146 11.29 -10.98 8.65
C GLY A 146 10.30 -11.10 9.81
N LEU A 147 10.76 -11.18 11.07
CA LEU A 147 9.91 -11.35 12.25
C LEU A 147 9.55 -10.01 12.93
N CYS A 148 9.66 -8.89 12.23
CA CYS A 148 9.22 -7.60 12.77
C CYS A 148 7.68 -7.47 12.76
N ASN A 149 7.16 -6.63 13.64
CA ASN A 149 5.74 -6.23 13.70
C ASN A 149 5.57 -4.72 13.48
N PHE A 150 6.61 -4.05 12.97
CA PHE A 150 6.61 -2.63 12.64
C PHE A 150 6.85 -2.47 11.13
N MET A 151 6.42 -1.34 10.58
CA MET A 151 6.54 -1.08 9.15
C MET A 151 8.01 -0.97 8.74
N HIS A 152 8.43 -1.83 7.83
CA HIS A 152 9.73 -1.73 7.16
C HIS A 152 9.48 -1.00 5.85
N LEU A 153 10.00 0.22 5.73
CA LEU A 153 9.69 1.03 4.57
C LEU A 153 10.62 0.69 3.41
N LYS A 154 10.03 0.46 2.23
CA LYS A 154 10.79 0.41 0.99
C LYS A 154 11.15 1.84 0.55
N PRO A 155 12.44 2.15 0.33
CA PRO A 155 12.81 3.44 -0.22
C PRO A 155 12.31 3.56 -1.67
N VAL A 156 11.63 4.67 -1.96
CA VAL A 156 11.27 5.09 -3.32
C VAL A 156 12.50 5.74 -3.98
N SER A 157 12.64 5.66 -5.30
CA SER A 157 13.76 6.32 -5.98
C SER A 157 13.81 7.82 -5.69
N ARG A 158 15.02 8.36 -5.65
CA ARG A 158 15.26 9.76 -5.32
C ARG A 158 14.66 10.68 -6.38
N GLU A 159 14.72 10.25 -7.62
CA GLU A 159 14.17 10.90 -8.80
C GLU A 159 12.66 11.03 -8.66
N LEU A 160 11.95 9.91 -8.40
CA LEU A 160 10.50 9.94 -8.22
C LEU A 160 10.08 10.77 -7.01
N ARG A 161 10.81 10.66 -5.88
CA ARG A 161 10.54 11.50 -4.70
C ARG A 161 10.67 12.99 -5.00
N TRP A 162 11.65 13.39 -5.81
CA TRP A 162 11.82 14.77 -6.25
C TRP A 162 10.71 15.22 -7.21
N GLU A 163 10.24 14.33 -8.09
CA GLU A 163 9.15 14.64 -9.02
C GLU A 163 7.81 14.86 -8.30
N LEU A 164 7.48 14.01 -7.33
CA LEU A 164 6.19 14.04 -6.62
C LEU A 164 6.12 15.12 -5.53
N TYR A 165 7.20 15.29 -4.76
CA TYR A 165 7.25 16.22 -3.60
C TYR A 165 8.07 17.49 -3.84
N GLY A 166 8.80 17.59 -4.95
CA GLY A 166 9.69 18.73 -5.23
C GLY A 166 8.96 20.00 -5.65
N ARG A 167 9.71 21.12 -5.65
CA ARG A 167 9.20 22.48 -5.95
C ARG A 167 8.72 22.68 -7.41
N GLY A 168 8.90 21.68 -8.26
CA GLY A 168 8.50 21.67 -9.67
C GLY A 168 7.46 20.61 -9.97
N ARG A 169 6.44 20.44 -9.11
CA ARG A 169 5.28 19.55 -9.35
C ARG A 169 4.76 19.76 -10.78
N LYS A 170 5.13 18.87 -11.70
CA LYS A 170 4.43 18.74 -12.97
C LYS A 170 3.16 18.01 -12.65
N LYS A 171 2.00 18.48 -13.13
CA LYS A 171 0.78 17.68 -13.05
C LYS A 171 1.01 16.44 -13.92
N HIS A 172 1.37 15.32 -13.30
CA HIS A 172 1.48 14.04 -14.00
C HIS A 172 0.10 13.70 -14.55
N ARG A 173 0.00 13.52 -15.86
CA ARG A 173 -1.21 12.99 -16.49
C ARG A 173 -1.06 11.48 -16.42
N ALA A 174 -1.89 10.82 -15.61
CA ALA A 174 -1.83 9.38 -15.38
C ALA A 174 -1.59 8.59 -16.69
N ARG A 175 -0.59 7.70 -16.70
CA ARG A 175 -0.49 6.65 -17.72
C ARG A 175 -1.71 5.74 -17.53
N SER A 176 -2.57 5.66 -18.55
CA SER A 176 -3.92 5.06 -18.51
C SER A 176 -4.00 3.54 -18.29
N GLN A 177 -3.43 3.00 -17.21
CA GLN A 177 -3.72 1.64 -16.75
C GLN A 177 -4.13 1.69 -15.28
N PHE A 178 -5.40 1.98 -15.01
CA PHE A 178 -5.94 1.85 -13.65
C PHE A 178 -5.82 0.39 -13.19
N LEU A 179 -4.98 0.13 -12.18
CA LEU A 179 -4.87 -1.19 -11.54
C LEU A 179 -6.15 -1.59 -10.77
N PHE A 180 -6.98 -0.61 -10.43
CA PHE A 180 -8.10 -0.77 -9.52
C PHE A 180 -9.44 -0.75 -10.26
N HIS A 181 -10.24 -1.79 -10.08
CA HIS A 181 -11.61 -1.86 -10.61
C HIS A 181 -12.61 -1.56 -9.48
N MET A 182 -13.67 -0.81 -9.80
CA MET A 182 -14.78 -0.60 -8.86
C MET A 182 -15.67 -1.84 -8.78
N SER A 183 -16.33 -2.03 -7.63
CA SER A 183 -17.32 -3.11 -7.44
C SER A 183 -18.43 -3.08 -8.51
N PRO A 184 -18.70 -4.18 -9.23
CA PRO A 184 -19.82 -4.25 -10.15
C PRO A 184 -21.10 -4.62 -9.39
N THR A 185 -21.75 -3.66 -8.74
CA THR A 185 -23.13 -3.87 -8.28
C THR A 185 -24.10 -3.50 -9.40
N GLY A 186 -24.36 -4.44 -10.30
CA GLY A 186 -25.42 -4.31 -11.30
C GLY A 186 -25.23 -5.18 -12.54
N ARG A 187 -25.77 -6.41 -12.51
CA ARG A 187 -26.08 -7.33 -13.63
C ARG A 187 -25.38 -7.06 -14.98
N GLY A 188 -24.48 -7.97 -15.36
CA GLY A 188 -24.08 -8.16 -16.76
C GLY A 188 -22.73 -8.85 -16.86
N GLY A 189 -22.71 -10.09 -17.37
CA GLY A 189 -21.49 -10.87 -17.53
C GLY A 189 -20.49 -10.21 -18.48
N GLY A 190 -19.23 -10.22 -18.09
CA GLY A 190 -18.10 -9.83 -18.91
C GLY A 190 -16.80 -10.31 -18.28
N GLN A 191 -16.32 -11.48 -18.72
CA GLN A 191 -14.93 -11.88 -18.49
C GLN A 191 -14.03 -10.86 -19.21
N LEU A 192 -13.13 -10.20 -18.47
CA LEU A 192 -12.02 -9.49 -19.06
C LEU A 192 -10.75 -10.32 -18.86
N PHE A 193 -10.36 -11.00 -19.94
CA PHE A 193 -9.04 -11.58 -20.13
C PHE A 193 -8.00 -10.46 -20.16
N TRP A 194 -6.91 -10.62 -19.42
CA TRP A 194 -5.70 -9.82 -19.62
C TRP A 194 -4.88 -10.44 -20.74
N GLY A 195 -4.61 -9.64 -21.77
CA GLY A 195 -3.62 -9.95 -22.80
C GLY A 195 -2.21 -9.83 -22.23
N VAL A 196 -1.41 -10.85 -22.50
CA VAL A 196 0.04 -10.91 -22.30
C VAL A 196 0.70 -9.92 -23.26
N PHE A 197 1.61 -9.08 -22.75
CA PHE A 197 2.77 -8.59 -23.48
C PHE A 197 3.95 -8.48 -22.53
#